data_AF-A0A2G9SKY8-F1
#
_entry.id   AF-A0A2G9SKY8-F1
#
_cell.length_a   1.000
_cell.length_b   1.000
_cell.length_c   1.000
_cell.angle_alpha   90.00
_cell.angle_beta   90.00
_cell.angle_gamma   90.00
#
_symmetry.space_group_name_H-M   'P 1'
#
loop_
_entity.id
_entity.type
_entity.pdbx_description
1 polymer ?
#
loop_
_entity_poly.entity_id
_entity_poly.type
_entity_poly.pdbx_seq_one_letter_code
_entity_poly.pdbx_strand_id
1 'polypeptide(L)'
;GEVFIDKTVGNETFFLVTYVSLVPSIQLENPKGVLYTGKDFKDDTVTKSSRLQIPGSAEIGPWRYTICNTLTTTQAIGITVTSKAVDKDVPPVTVNAHMDSDANNYPKPMVVYAVVNQGFVPVINAKVTAIIEPTTGAPITLELLDNGSGPDIVKNDGIYSRYLTAFTVNGRYGLKVRVESTDNKARLALPRNRALYVPGYVNNGNVSMNPPRPAISEEDLKVGLFSRTASGSSFVVSNVPPGPPKDIYKPEKITDLVAKIKEETIVLSWTATGDDLDQGNGK
;
A
#
# COMPACT_ATOMS: atom_id res chain seq x y z
N GLY A 1 5.48 17.33 2.36
CA GLY A 1 4.94 16.04 1.90
C GLY A 1 3.81 16.29 0.92
N GLU A 2 3.28 15.23 0.32
CA GLU A 2 2.17 15.31 -0.64
C GLU A 2 1.20 14.16 -0.39
N VAL A 3 -0.09 14.42 -0.56
CA VAL A 3 -1.17 13.42 -0.56
C VAL A 3 -2.01 13.63 -1.83
N PHE A 4 -2.47 12.55 -2.44
CA PHE A 4 -3.27 12.62 -3.67
C PHE A 4 -4.73 12.28 -3.37
N ILE A 5 -5.64 13.17 -3.76
CA ILE A 5 -7.10 12.93 -3.75
C ILE A 5 -7.50 12.55 -5.17
N ASP A 6 -7.95 11.31 -5.37
CA ASP A 6 -8.37 10.80 -6.67
C ASP A 6 -9.89 10.91 -6.87
N LYS A 7 -10.37 10.56 -8.06
CA LYS A 7 -11.79 10.67 -8.45
C LYS A 7 -12.78 9.91 -7.55
N THR A 8 -12.32 8.93 -6.78
CA THR A 8 -13.18 8.09 -5.94
C THR A 8 -13.38 8.64 -4.53
N VAL A 9 -12.53 9.57 -4.08
CA VAL A 9 -12.59 10.17 -2.73
C VAL A 9 -12.60 11.70 -2.81
N GLY A 10 -13.19 12.36 -1.82
CA GLY A 10 -13.24 13.82 -1.79
C GLY A 10 -14.26 14.37 -0.81
N ASN A 11 -15.29 13.60 -0.48
CA ASN A 11 -16.32 14.02 0.48
C ASN A 11 -15.79 13.99 1.91
N GLU A 12 -16.28 14.92 2.73
CA GLU A 12 -15.92 15.04 4.16
C GLU A 12 -14.40 15.07 4.40
N THR A 13 -13.63 15.59 3.45
CA THR A 13 -12.16 15.59 3.55
C THR A 13 -11.69 16.51 4.67
N PHE A 14 -10.80 16.02 5.52
CA PHE A 14 -10.13 16.85 6.51
C PHE A 14 -8.67 16.47 6.71
N PHE A 15 -7.89 17.48 7.09
CA PHE A 15 -6.50 17.37 7.49
C PHE A 15 -6.42 17.58 8.99
N LEU A 16 -5.81 16.63 9.69
CA LEU A 16 -5.56 16.67 11.13
C LEU A 16 -4.05 16.65 11.36
N VAL A 17 -3.54 17.67 12.03
CA VAL A 17 -2.16 17.74 12.49
C VAL A 17 -2.16 17.56 14.01
N THR A 18 -1.41 16.59 14.51
CA THR A 18 -1.23 16.35 15.95
C THR A 18 0.19 16.68 16.37
N TYR A 19 0.38 17.12 17.60
CA TYR A 19 1.67 17.52 18.15
C TYR A 19 1.77 17.13 19.63
N VAL A 20 2.98 17.20 20.22
CA VAL A 20 3.18 16.87 21.64
C VAL A 20 3.24 18.14 22.49
N SER A 21 4.03 19.12 22.06
CA SER A 21 4.39 20.26 22.90
C SER A 21 3.75 21.56 22.42
N LEU A 22 4.04 21.96 21.17
CA LEU A 22 3.59 23.23 20.59
C LEU A 22 3.06 23.00 19.18
N VAL A 23 2.02 23.76 18.80
CA VAL A 23 1.47 23.80 17.45
C VAL A 23 2.60 24.07 16.44
N PRO A 24 2.82 23.18 15.45
CA PRO A 24 3.82 23.43 14.43
C PRO A 24 3.35 24.50 13.44
N SER A 25 4.28 25.05 12.66
CA SER A 25 3.91 25.85 11.49
C SER A 25 3.30 24.92 10.44
N ILE A 26 2.09 25.24 9.95
CA ILE A 26 1.33 24.43 8.99
C ILE A 26 1.07 25.27 7.74
N GLN A 27 1.42 24.71 6.59
CA GLN A 27 1.03 25.19 5.26
C GLN A 27 0.48 24.01 4.45
N LEU A 28 -0.65 24.22 3.79
CA LEU A 28 -1.28 23.25 2.91
C LEU A 28 -1.71 23.96 1.63
N GLU A 29 -1.30 23.44 0.48
CA GLU A 29 -1.66 23.95 -0.84
C GLU A 29 -2.51 22.91 -1.56
N ASN A 30 -3.67 23.33 -2.06
CA ASN A 30 -4.52 22.47 -2.86
C ASN A 30 -4.06 22.38 -4.33
N PRO A 31 -4.62 21.48 -5.14
CA PRO A 31 -4.24 21.33 -6.55
C PRO A 31 -4.41 22.58 -7.41
N LYS A 32 -5.21 23.56 -6.98
CA LYS A 32 -5.47 24.84 -7.66
C LYS A 32 -4.55 25.97 -7.19
N GLY A 33 -3.62 25.71 -6.27
CA GLY A 33 -2.70 26.71 -5.72
C GLY A 33 -3.29 27.55 -4.58
N VAL A 34 -4.45 27.17 -4.02
CA VAL A 34 -5.00 27.84 -2.83
C VAL A 34 -4.22 27.40 -1.61
N LEU A 35 -3.63 28.37 -0.91
CA LEU A 35 -2.85 28.16 0.29
C LEU A 35 -3.70 28.30 1.55
N TYR A 36 -3.67 27.28 2.39
CA TYR A 36 -4.18 27.26 3.75
C TYR A 36 -2.98 27.30 4.71
N THR A 37 -3.11 28.08 5.77
CA THR A 37 -2.09 28.23 6.81
C THR A 37 -2.67 27.83 8.17
N GLY A 38 -1.86 27.84 9.23
CA GLY A 38 -2.33 27.57 10.59
C GLY A 38 -3.54 28.43 11.04
N LYS A 39 -3.83 29.56 10.39
CA LYS A 39 -5.02 30.39 10.65
C LYS A 39 -6.34 29.76 10.19
N ASP A 40 -6.27 28.91 9.17
CA ASP A 40 -7.44 28.23 8.60
C ASP A 40 -7.78 26.94 9.36
N PHE A 41 -6.85 26.45 10.18
CA PHE A 41 -7.03 25.29 11.02
C PHE A 41 -7.70 25.70 12.35
N LYS A 42 -8.61 24.85 12.81
CA LYS A 42 -9.16 24.94 14.17
C LYS A 42 -8.20 24.20 15.11
N ASP A 43 -7.48 24.96 15.93
CA ASP A 43 -6.57 24.42 16.93
C ASP A 43 -7.27 24.09 18.25
N ASP A 44 -6.91 22.95 18.80
CA ASP A 44 -7.32 22.45 20.11
C ASP A 44 -6.06 22.07 20.91
N THR A 45 -5.66 22.99 21.78
CA THR A 45 -4.47 22.84 22.64
C THR A 45 -4.64 21.80 23.75
N VAL A 46 -5.87 21.37 24.05
CA VAL A 46 -6.17 20.35 25.06
C VAL A 46 -5.89 18.97 24.47
N THR A 47 -6.41 18.69 23.27
CA THR A 47 -6.15 17.42 22.55
C THR A 47 -4.84 17.43 21.76
N LYS A 48 -4.13 18.56 21.74
CA LYS A 48 -2.88 18.78 20.99
C LYS A 48 -3.05 18.50 19.51
N SER A 49 -4.12 19.05 18.94
CA SER A 49 -4.50 18.79 17.55
C SER A 49 -4.98 20.06 16.85
N SER A 50 -4.77 20.12 15.54
CA SER A 50 -5.19 21.22 14.69
C SER A 50 -5.85 20.66 13.44
N ARG A 51 -7.09 21.05 13.15
CA ARG A 51 -7.93 20.42 12.11
C ARG A 51 -8.44 21.43 11.08
N LEU A 52 -8.25 21.12 9.80
CA LEU A 52 -8.85 21.82 8.67
C LEU A 52 -9.87 20.91 7.98
N GLN A 53 -11.13 21.34 7.93
CA GLN A 53 -12.18 20.69 7.15
C GLN A 53 -12.26 21.36 5.77
N ILE A 54 -12.21 20.56 4.70
CA ILE A 54 -12.45 21.07 3.35
C ILE A 54 -13.96 21.13 3.11
N PRO A 55 -14.52 22.28 2.69
CA PRO A 55 -15.93 22.40 2.39
C PRO A 55 -16.27 21.67 1.08
N GLY A 56 -17.40 20.96 1.06
CA GLY A 56 -17.87 20.21 -0.11
C GLY A 56 -16.98 19.01 -0.45
N SER A 57 -16.84 18.72 -1.75
CA SER A 57 -15.90 17.72 -2.26
C SER A 57 -14.53 18.38 -2.47
N ALA A 58 -13.50 17.76 -1.91
CA ALA A 58 -12.13 18.21 -2.13
C ALA A 58 -11.72 18.11 -3.60
N GLU A 59 -10.84 19.03 -4.01
CA GLU A 59 -10.27 19.06 -5.36
C GLU A 59 -9.45 17.80 -5.64
N ILE A 60 -9.70 17.20 -6.81
CA ILE A 60 -8.93 16.05 -7.30
C ILE A 60 -7.54 16.52 -7.67
N GLY A 61 -6.52 15.79 -7.22
CA GLY A 61 -5.12 16.06 -7.52
C GLY A 61 -4.19 16.03 -6.31
N PRO A 62 -2.96 16.53 -6.48
CA PRO A 62 -1.96 16.58 -5.42
C PRO A 62 -2.23 17.73 -4.45
N TRP A 63 -2.32 17.40 -3.16
CA TRP A 63 -2.34 18.34 -2.05
C TRP A 63 -0.98 18.32 -1.35
N ARG A 64 -0.31 19.47 -1.33
CA ARG A 64 1.05 19.60 -0.80
C ARG A 64 1.01 20.23 0.57
N TYR A 65 1.70 19.63 1.53
CA TYR A 65 1.77 20.13 2.90
C TYR A 65 3.20 20.34 3.36
N THR A 66 3.42 21.39 4.11
CA THR A 66 4.67 21.67 4.82
C THR A 66 4.33 21.85 6.28
N ILE A 67 4.92 21.03 7.14
CA ILE A 67 4.75 21.09 8.58
C ILE A 67 6.13 21.22 9.21
N CYS A 68 6.34 22.30 9.96
CA CYS A 68 7.63 22.62 10.55
C CYS A 68 7.50 22.75 12.06
N ASN A 69 8.34 22.00 12.79
CA ASN A 69 8.51 22.22 14.21
C ASN A 69 9.21 23.58 14.43
N THR A 70 8.58 24.45 15.22
CA THR A 70 9.09 25.80 15.53
C THR A 70 9.86 25.84 16.86
N LEU A 71 9.90 24.72 17.60
CA LEU A 71 10.67 24.59 18.83
C LEU A 71 12.14 24.32 18.52
N THR A 72 13.02 24.71 19.44
CA THR A 72 14.44 24.30 19.46
C THR A 72 14.61 22.86 19.92
N THR A 73 13.62 22.29 20.62
CA THR A 73 13.57 20.90 21.06
C THR A 73 12.81 20.02 20.07
N THR A 74 13.07 18.71 20.10
CA THR A 74 12.36 17.74 19.29
C THR A 74 10.94 17.50 19.83
N GLN A 75 9.98 17.33 18.92
CA GLN A 75 8.64 16.83 19.25
C GLN A 75 8.13 15.94 18.11
N ALA A 76 7.25 14.99 18.46
CA ALA A 76 6.55 14.19 17.47
C ALA A 76 5.40 15.00 16.86
N ILE A 77 5.28 14.96 15.54
CA ILE A 77 4.20 15.62 14.80
C ILE A 77 3.58 14.60 13.86
N GLY A 78 2.26 14.43 13.96
CA GLY A 78 1.48 13.56 13.11
C GLY A 78 0.68 14.35 12.09
N ILE A 79 0.53 13.80 10.88
CA ILE A 79 -0.47 14.25 9.92
C ILE A 79 -1.38 13.08 9.56
N THR A 80 -2.68 13.31 9.65
CA THR A 80 -3.70 12.37 9.20
C THR A 80 -4.62 13.07 8.22
N VAL A 81 -4.81 12.46 7.06
CA VAL A 81 -5.74 12.94 6.03
C VAL A 81 -6.81 11.88 5.89
N THR A 82 -8.05 12.30 6.04
CA THR A 82 -9.21 11.40 5.90
C THR A 82 -10.14 11.99 4.85
N SER A 83 -10.66 11.12 4.00
CA SER A 83 -11.59 11.48 2.94
C SER A 83 -12.54 10.31 2.69
N LYS A 84 -13.80 10.60 2.43
CA LYS A 84 -14.84 9.60 2.12
C LYS A 84 -15.05 9.51 0.62
N ALA A 85 -15.69 8.40 0.22
CA ALA A 85 -16.06 8.16 -1.17
C ALA A 85 -16.95 9.30 -1.70
N VAL A 86 -16.70 9.73 -2.95
CA VAL A 86 -17.51 10.74 -3.64
C VAL A 86 -18.86 10.14 -4.06
N ASP A 87 -18.82 8.90 -4.56
CA ASP A 87 -19.97 8.13 -4.99
C ASP A 87 -20.09 6.87 -4.13
N LYS A 88 -21.32 6.57 -3.68
CA LYS A 88 -21.63 5.37 -2.90
C LYS A 88 -21.53 4.09 -3.72
N ASP A 89 -21.71 4.18 -5.04
CA ASP A 89 -21.76 3.04 -5.95
C ASP A 89 -20.38 2.74 -6.56
N VAL A 90 -19.41 3.66 -6.41
CA VAL A 90 -18.02 3.48 -6.85
C VAL A 90 -17.11 3.38 -5.61
N PRO A 91 -16.73 2.17 -5.17
CA PRO A 91 -15.87 2.03 -4.01
C PRO A 91 -14.48 2.62 -4.28
N PRO A 92 -13.86 3.29 -3.29
CA PRO A 92 -12.50 3.78 -3.42
C PRO A 92 -11.48 2.64 -3.32
N VAL A 93 -10.24 2.91 -3.73
CA VAL A 93 -9.12 2.02 -3.41
C VAL A 93 -8.93 1.99 -1.89
N THR A 94 -8.83 0.79 -1.34
CA THR A 94 -8.64 0.48 0.07
C THR A 94 -7.35 -0.31 0.25
N VAL A 95 -6.75 -0.16 1.43
CA VAL A 95 -5.52 -0.87 1.81
C VAL A 95 -5.73 -1.43 3.21
N ASN A 96 -5.47 -2.72 3.38
CA ASN A 96 -5.41 -3.36 4.69
C ASN A 96 -4.02 -3.95 4.88
N ALA A 97 -3.40 -3.68 6.03
CA ALA A 97 -2.04 -4.11 6.32
C ALA A 97 -1.98 -4.93 7.60
N HIS A 98 -1.22 -6.02 7.59
CA HIS A 98 -1.01 -6.86 8.78
C HIS A 98 0.33 -7.60 8.72
N MET A 99 0.75 -8.08 9.88
CA MET A 99 1.87 -9.01 10.04
C MET A 99 1.32 -10.44 10.14
N ASP A 100 2.13 -11.43 9.81
CA ASP A 100 1.82 -12.86 10.03
C ASP A 100 1.71 -13.24 11.52
N SER A 101 2.36 -12.49 12.40
CA SER A 101 2.38 -12.71 13.85
C SER A 101 2.42 -11.39 14.62
N ASP A 102 1.94 -11.39 15.87
CA ASP A 102 2.02 -10.27 16.81
C ASP A 102 3.28 -10.31 17.70
N ALA A 103 4.06 -11.39 17.61
CA ALA A 103 5.30 -11.56 18.35
C ALA A 103 6.36 -12.27 17.52
N ASN A 104 7.62 -11.92 17.80
CA ASN A 104 8.79 -12.55 17.22
C ASN A 104 9.85 -12.83 18.28
N ASN A 105 10.34 -14.06 18.30
CA ASN A 105 11.57 -14.41 18.98
C ASN A 105 12.69 -14.51 17.95
N TYR A 106 13.63 -13.55 17.98
CA TYR A 106 14.75 -13.51 17.04
C TYR A 106 15.49 -14.85 17.01
N PRO A 107 15.92 -15.34 15.83
CA PRO A 107 15.88 -14.70 14.51
C PRO A 107 14.77 -15.24 13.59
N LYS A 108 13.54 -15.41 14.06
CA LYS A 108 12.49 -15.88 13.14
C LYS A 108 12.18 -14.77 12.12
N PRO A 109 12.12 -15.07 10.81
CA PRO A 109 11.62 -14.10 9.85
C PRO A 109 10.12 -13.89 10.08
N MET A 110 9.64 -12.69 9.77
CA MET A 110 8.20 -12.37 9.74
C MET A 110 7.78 -12.01 8.33
N VAL A 111 6.48 -11.97 8.07
CA VAL A 111 5.92 -11.56 6.79
C VAL A 111 5.04 -10.34 6.98
N VAL A 112 5.23 -9.34 6.11
CA VAL A 112 4.35 -8.19 6.00
C VAL A 112 3.38 -8.42 4.84
N TYR A 113 2.09 -8.24 5.09
CA TYR A 113 1.04 -8.31 4.07
C TYR A 113 0.35 -6.97 3.91
N ALA A 114 0.07 -6.61 2.66
CA ALA A 114 -0.76 -5.47 2.29
C ALA A 114 -1.74 -5.87 1.20
N VAL A 115 -3.03 -5.86 1.53
CA VAL A 115 -4.12 -6.16 0.60
C VAL A 115 -4.61 -4.85 0.00
N VAL A 116 -4.54 -4.71 -1.32
CA VAL A 116 -4.93 -3.50 -2.06
C VAL A 116 -6.07 -3.83 -3.02
N ASN A 117 -7.26 -3.29 -2.72
CA ASN A 117 -8.48 -3.57 -3.46
C ASN A 117 -9.26 -2.30 -3.78
N GLN A 118 -9.97 -2.30 -4.91
CA GLN A 118 -11.07 -1.37 -5.16
C GLN A 118 -12.38 -2.15 -5.09
N GLY A 119 -13.13 -1.98 -4.00
CA GLY A 119 -14.25 -2.87 -3.70
C GLY A 119 -13.76 -4.32 -3.51
N PHE A 120 -14.24 -5.22 -4.37
CA PHE A 120 -13.86 -6.64 -4.36
C PHE A 120 -12.85 -7.02 -5.46
N VAL A 121 -12.32 -6.02 -6.18
CA VAL A 121 -11.39 -6.25 -7.29
C VAL A 121 -9.98 -5.88 -6.85
N PRO A 122 -9.00 -6.78 -7.02
CA PRO A 122 -7.60 -6.49 -6.74
C PRO A 122 -7.04 -5.32 -7.55
N VAL A 123 -6.19 -4.52 -6.91
CA VAL A 123 -5.38 -3.50 -7.56
C VAL A 123 -3.94 -4.00 -7.64
N ILE A 124 -3.44 -4.16 -8.86
CA ILE A 124 -2.09 -4.65 -9.14
C ILE A 124 -1.22 -3.54 -9.75
N ASN A 125 0.10 -3.75 -9.80
CA ASN A 125 1.11 -2.79 -10.27
C ASN A 125 1.15 -1.44 -9.49
N ALA A 126 0.54 -1.37 -8.31
CA ALA A 126 0.75 -0.25 -7.40
C ALA A 126 2.13 -0.34 -6.71
N LYS A 127 2.69 0.82 -6.35
CA LYS A 127 3.88 0.89 -5.51
C LYS A 127 3.47 0.77 -4.05
N VAL A 128 3.79 -0.35 -3.42
CA VAL A 128 3.45 -0.63 -2.03
C VAL A 128 4.72 -0.56 -1.19
N THR A 129 4.70 0.19 -0.10
CA THR A 129 5.85 0.34 0.80
C THR A 129 5.38 0.24 2.24
N ALA A 130 5.85 -0.77 2.95
CA ALA A 130 5.75 -0.88 4.40
C ALA A 130 6.82 -0.05 5.09
N ILE A 131 6.43 0.60 6.17
CA ILE A 131 7.25 1.40 7.08
C ILE A 131 7.04 0.77 8.45
N ILE A 132 8.10 0.19 8.99
CA ILE A 132 8.08 -0.52 10.26
C ILE A 132 8.84 0.33 11.27
N GLU A 133 8.14 0.84 12.27
CA GLU A 133 8.64 1.82 13.23
C GLU A 133 8.96 1.15 14.58
N PRO A 134 10.23 0.97 14.95
CA PRO A 134 10.58 0.53 16.30
C PRO A 134 10.28 1.62 17.34
N THR A 135 10.16 1.22 18.60
CA THR A 135 10.03 2.18 19.72
C THR A 135 11.26 3.11 19.82
N THR A 136 12.43 2.62 19.44
CA THR A 136 13.70 3.37 19.39
C THR A 136 14.49 3.02 18.15
N GLY A 137 15.15 3.99 17.54
CA GLY A 137 15.94 3.81 16.33
C GLY A 137 15.22 4.24 15.05
N ALA A 138 15.84 3.94 13.91
CA ALA A 138 15.33 4.34 12.60
C ALA A 138 14.24 3.37 12.11
N PRO A 139 13.23 3.86 11.38
CA PRO A 139 12.23 3.01 10.75
C PRO A 139 12.82 2.18 9.62
N ILE A 140 12.31 0.96 9.46
CA ILE A 140 12.67 0.07 8.36
C ILE A 140 11.69 0.31 7.22
N THR A 141 12.20 0.55 6.02
CA THR A 141 11.38 0.74 4.82
C THR A 141 11.49 -0.48 3.92
N LEU A 142 10.34 -1.04 3.55
CA LEU A 142 10.22 -2.29 2.83
C LEU A 142 9.13 -2.15 1.74
N GLU A 143 9.51 -1.94 0.48
CA GLU A 143 8.66 -2.22 -0.70
C GLU A 143 7.94 -3.58 -0.59
N LEU A 144 6.69 -3.76 -0.99
CA LEU A 144 6.05 -5.08 -1.01
C LEU A 144 5.75 -5.47 -2.46
N LEU A 145 5.74 -6.76 -2.76
CA LEU A 145 5.61 -7.27 -4.13
C LEU A 145 4.39 -8.18 -4.27
N ASP A 146 3.74 -8.10 -5.43
CA ASP A 146 2.66 -9.00 -5.89
C ASP A 146 3.16 -9.70 -7.17
N ASN A 147 4.15 -10.58 -7.01
CA ASN A 147 4.90 -11.24 -8.07
C ASN A 147 4.77 -12.78 -8.11
N GLY A 148 4.11 -13.39 -7.12
CA GLY A 148 3.96 -14.82 -6.93
C GLY A 148 5.24 -15.53 -6.48
N SER A 149 6.14 -14.84 -5.77
CA SER A 149 7.36 -15.42 -5.20
C SER A 149 7.54 -15.14 -3.70
N GLY A 150 8.23 -16.05 -3.02
CA GLY A 150 8.51 -15.96 -1.59
C GLY A 150 7.21 -16.02 -0.76
N PRO A 151 6.97 -15.04 0.13
CA PRO A 151 5.75 -14.99 0.92
C PRO A 151 4.50 -14.67 0.09
N ASP A 152 4.69 -14.12 -1.11
CA ASP A 152 3.59 -13.90 -2.05
C ASP A 152 3.41 -15.16 -2.91
N ILE A 153 2.39 -15.94 -2.60
CA ILE A 153 2.17 -17.23 -3.25
C ILE A 153 1.34 -17.14 -4.54
N VAL A 154 0.63 -16.02 -4.78
CA VAL A 154 -0.27 -15.87 -5.93
C VAL A 154 -0.07 -14.51 -6.60
N LYS A 155 0.60 -14.55 -7.76
CA LYS A 155 0.82 -13.35 -8.56
C LYS A 155 -0.47 -12.67 -9.04
N ASN A 156 -0.48 -11.35 -8.96
CA ASN A 156 -1.52 -10.42 -9.40
C ASN A 156 -2.87 -10.62 -8.70
N ASP A 157 -2.87 -10.95 -7.42
CA ASP A 157 -4.10 -11.08 -6.62
C ASP A 157 -4.38 -9.86 -5.73
N GLY A 158 -3.53 -8.83 -5.79
CA GLY A 158 -3.64 -7.60 -5.00
C GLY A 158 -3.13 -7.75 -3.57
N ILE A 159 -2.54 -8.88 -3.21
CA ILE A 159 -1.88 -9.11 -1.93
C ILE A 159 -0.37 -8.93 -2.14
N TYR A 160 0.14 -7.81 -1.67
CA TYR A 160 1.56 -7.52 -1.70
C TYR A 160 2.19 -8.03 -0.41
N SER A 161 3.28 -8.79 -0.52
CA SER A 161 3.98 -9.27 0.66
C SER A 161 5.48 -9.31 0.49
N ARG A 162 6.18 -9.37 1.64
CA ARG A 162 7.64 -9.55 1.71
C ARG A 162 8.08 -9.99 3.09
N TYR A 163 9.20 -10.71 3.19
CA TYR A 163 9.79 -11.03 4.49
C TYR A 163 10.36 -9.81 5.18
N LEU A 164 10.37 -9.84 6.51
CA LEU A 164 11.04 -8.90 7.40
C LEU A 164 12.02 -9.66 8.28
N THR A 165 13.31 -9.36 8.12
CA THR A 165 14.43 -10.01 8.81
C THR A 165 15.29 -9.03 9.62
N ALA A 166 15.25 -7.74 9.28
CA ALA A 166 16.15 -6.70 9.79
C ALA A 166 15.69 -6.09 11.14
N PHE A 167 15.63 -6.90 12.19
CA PHE A 167 15.30 -6.42 13.55
C PHE A 167 16.53 -5.82 14.24
N THR A 168 16.43 -4.58 14.71
CA THR A 168 17.57 -3.84 15.30
C THR A 168 17.51 -3.70 16.82
N VAL A 169 16.31 -3.71 17.38
CA VAL A 169 16.07 -3.53 18.82
C VAL A 169 15.00 -4.49 19.35
N ASN A 170 15.06 -4.79 20.65
CA ASN A 170 13.95 -5.45 21.34
C ASN A 170 12.84 -4.43 21.63
N GLY A 171 11.58 -4.88 21.61
CA GLY A 171 10.43 -4.06 21.96
C GLY A 171 9.33 -4.04 20.89
N ARG A 172 8.46 -3.03 20.98
CA ARG A 172 7.30 -2.89 20.09
C ARG A 172 7.69 -2.22 18.79
N TYR A 173 7.17 -2.76 17.69
CA TYR A 173 7.23 -2.22 16.35
C TYR A 173 5.81 -1.93 15.85
N GLY A 174 5.61 -0.79 15.19
CA GLY A 174 4.37 -0.44 14.51
C GLY A 174 4.49 -0.64 13.00
N LEU A 175 3.45 -1.18 12.36
CA LEU A 175 3.36 -1.28 10.90
C LEU A 175 2.53 -0.13 10.32
N LYS A 176 3.06 0.50 9.28
CA LYS A 176 2.32 1.41 8.40
C LYS A 176 2.61 1.05 6.96
N VAL A 177 1.60 0.98 6.12
CA VAL A 177 1.77 0.72 4.68
C VAL A 177 1.29 1.92 3.90
N ARG A 178 2.11 2.37 2.96
CA ARG A 178 1.81 3.40 1.97
C ARG A 178 1.67 2.74 0.60
N VAL A 179 0.58 3.06 -0.09
CA VAL A 179 0.30 2.56 -1.45
C VAL A 179 0.10 3.74 -2.36
N GLU A 180 0.81 3.74 -3.49
CA GLU A 180 0.80 4.86 -4.44
C GLU A 180 0.72 4.35 -5.87
N SER A 181 -0.06 5.04 -6.69
CA SER A 181 0.08 4.98 -8.15
C SER A 181 0.52 6.35 -8.64
N THR A 182 1.81 6.52 -8.87
CA THR A 182 2.39 7.79 -9.38
C THR A 182 2.71 7.75 -10.86
N ASP A 183 2.83 6.54 -11.43
CA ASP A 183 3.19 6.30 -12.84
C ASP A 183 1.99 5.82 -13.68
N ASN A 184 0.77 5.85 -13.12
CA ASN A 184 -0.46 5.36 -13.75
C ASN A 184 -0.39 3.90 -14.24
N LYS A 185 0.53 3.08 -13.71
CA LYS A 185 0.59 1.65 -14.07
C LYS A 185 -0.36 0.77 -13.26
N ALA A 186 -0.83 1.28 -12.11
CA ALA A 186 -1.77 0.54 -11.28
C ALA A 186 -3.08 0.33 -12.02
N ARG A 187 -3.62 -0.89 -11.92
CA ARG A 187 -4.85 -1.27 -12.60
C ARG A 187 -5.59 -2.36 -11.85
N LEU A 188 -6.87 -2.50 -12.17
CA LEU A 188 -7.70 -3.57 -11.68
C LEU A 188 -7.31 -4.90 -12.35
N ALA A 189 -7.08 -5.92 -11.53
CA ALA A 189 -6.94 -7.29 -12.00
C ALA A 189 -8.31 -7.98 -11.94
N LEU A 190 -9.02 -7.97 -13.07
CA LEU A 190 -10.28 -8.69 -13.14
C LEU A 190 -10.05 -10.20 -12.96
N PRO A 191 -10.89 -10.87 -12.15
CA PRO A 191 -10.83 -12.31 -12.04
C PRO A 191 -11.01 -12.91 -13.43
N ARG A 192 -10.05 -13.74 -13.86
CA ARG A 192 -10.19 -14.54 -15.08
C ARG A 192 -11.24 -15.61 -14.80
N ASN A 193 -12.51 -15.25 -14.95
CA ASN A 193 -13.59 -16.21 -14.90
C ASN A 193 -13.38 -17.20 -16.06
N ARG A 194 -13.01 -18.44 -15.72
CA ARG A 194 -12.75 -19.52 -16.70
C ARG A 194 -14.05 -20.05 -17.33
N ALA A 195 -15.21 -19.55 -16.90
CA ALA A 195 -16.47 -19.84 -17.55
C ALA A 195 -16.45 -19.30 -19.00
N LEU A 196 -16.65 -20.22 -19.95
CA LEU A 196 -16.83 -19.87 -21.34
C LEU A 196 -18.11 -19.02 -21.50
N TYR A 197 -18.02 -17.96 -22.30
CA TYR A 197 -19.21 -17.22 -22.69
C TYR A 197 -20.11 -18.14 -23.50
N VAL A 198 -21.39 -18.25 -23.12
CA VAL A 198 -22.39 -19.03 -23.85
C VAL A 198 -23.01 -18.12 -24.91
N PRO A 199 -22.70 -18.29 -26.21
CA PRO A 199 -23.13 -17.37 -27.27
C PRO A 199 -24.62 -17.49 -27.62
N GLY A 200 -25.30 -18.52 -27.15
CA GLY A 200 -26.72 -18.73 -27.36
C GLY A 200 -27.20 -20.04 -26.73
N TYR A 201 -28.51 -20.24 -26.74
CA TYR A 201 -29.17 -21.44 -26.25
C TYR A 201 -30.29 -21.87 -27.19
N VAL A 202 -30.67 -23.15 -27.14
CA VAL A 202 -31.77 -23.69 -27.94
C VAL A 202 -33.05 -23.66 -27.12
N ASN A 203 -34.12 -23.10 -27.68
CA ASN A 203 -35.45 -23.12 -27.10
C ASN A 203 -36.45 -23.65 -28.15
N ASN A 204 -37.08 -24.78 -27.86
CA ASN A 204 -38.05 -25.45 -28.74
C ASN A 204 -37.56 -25.63 -30.20
N GLY A 205 -36.30 -26.00 -30.37
CA GLY A 205 -35.68 -26.22 -31.69
C GLY A 205 -35.22 -24.95 -32.42
N ASN A 206 -35.46 -23.76 -31.85
CA ASN A 206 -34.96 -22.51 -32.40
C ASN A 206 -33.73 -22.01 -31.60
N VAL A 207 -32.72 -21.49 -32.30
CA VAL A 207 -31.48 -20.99 -31.67
C VAL A 207 -31.66 -19.53 -31.29
N SER A 208 -31.58 -19.22 -29.99
CA SER A 208 -31.56 -17.85 -29.48
C SER A 208 -30.12 -17.43 -29.15
N MET A 209 -29.64 -16.34 -29.73
CA MET A 209 -28.31 -15.81 -29.48
C MET A 209 -28.30 -14.87 -28.27
N ASN A 210 -27.27 -14.99 -27.43
CA ASN A 210 -27.02 -14.07 -26.32
C ASN A 210 -26.24 -12.83 -26.82
N PRO A 211 -26.44 -11.64 -26.23
CA PRO A 211 -25.71 -10.42 -26.61
C PRO A 211 -24.20 -10.60 -26.43
N PRO A 212 -23.36 -10.16 -27.39
CA PRO A 212 -21.91 -10.38 -27.33
C PRO A 212 -21.34 -9.95 -25.98
N ARG A 213 -20.37 -10.73 -25.47
CA ARG A 213 -19.69 -10.42 -24.22
C ARG A 213 -19.21 -8.96 -24.27
N PRO A 214 -19.60 -8.12 -23.28
CA PRO A 214 -19.13 -6.74 -23.23
C PRO A 214 -17.59 -6.71 -23.31
N ALA A 215 -17.07 -5.91 -24.23
CA ALA A 215 -15.64 -5.66 -24.29
C ALA A 215 -15.27 -4.79 -23.09
N ILE A 216 -14.30 -5.24 -22.30
CA ILE A 216 -13.71 -4.44 -21.23
C ILE A 216 -12.47 -3.80 -21.82
N SER A 217 -12.43 -2.47 -21.87
CA SER A 217 -11.25 -1.78 -22.37
C SER A 217 -10.16 -1.73 -21.30
N GLU A 218 -8.90 -1.67 -21.72
CA GLU A 218 -7.78 -1.44 -20.78
C GLU A 218 -7.93 -0.12 -20.03
N GLU A 219 -8.62 0.86 -20.61
CA GLU A 219 -8.88 2.16 -19.98
C GLU A 219 -9.83 2.04 -18.78
N ASP A 220 -10.82 1.15 -18.86
CA ASP A 220 -11.77 0.87 -17.77
C ASP A 220 -11.10 0.20 -16.56
N LEU A 221 -9.93 -0.42 -16.77
CA LEU A 221 -9.15 -1.07 -15.72
C LEU A 221 -8.22 -0.11 -14.98
N LYS A 222 -7.98 1.09 -15.51
CA LYS A 222 -7.08 2.06 -14.88
C LYS A 222 -7.73 2.67 -13.65
N VAL A 223 -7.05 2.56 -12.51
CA VAL A 223 -7.46 3.22 -11.26
C VAL A 223 -7.01 4.69 -11.21
N GLY A 224 -6.06 5.07 -12.06
CA GLY A 224 -5.48 6.42 -12.11
C GLY A 224 -4.48 6.67 -10.98
N LEU A 225 -4.11 7.94 -10.81
CA LEU A 225 -3.22 8.34 -9.73
C LEU A 225 -3.96 8.31 -8.40
N PHE A 226 -3.34 7.73 -7.36
CA PHE A 226 -3.89 7.72 -6.02
C PHE A 226 -2.80 7.55 -4.97
N SER A 227 -3.13 7.92 -3.73
CA SER A 227 -2.32 7.62 -2.55
C SER A 227 -3.23 7.12 -1.44
N ARG A 228 -2.85 6.01 -0.80
CA ARG A 228 -3.53 5.44 0.37
C ARG A 228 -2.50 5.08 1.42
N THR A 229 -2.92 5.16 2.67
CA THR A 229 -2.09 4.74 3.80
C THR A 229 -2.97 3.98 4.77
N ALA A 230 -2.46 2.84 5.22
CA ALA A 230 -3.09 2.02 6.25
C ALA A 230 -2.12 1.82 7.40
N SER A 231 -2.59 2.03 8.62
CA SER A 231 -1.89 1.54 9.81
C SER A 231 -2.23 0.07 9.96
N GLY A 232 -1.19 -0.76 10.04
CA GLY A 232 -1.33 -2.17 10.39
C GLY A 232 -1.27 -2.39 11.90
N SER A 233 -1.19 -3.66 12.29
CA SER A 233 -1.00 -4.02 13.70
C SER A 233 0.41 -3.65 14.20
N SER A 234 0.60 -3.74 15.50
CA SER A 234 1.92 -3.70 16.14
C SER A 234 2.35 -5.11 16.54
N PHE A 235 3.65 -5.36 16.58
CA PHE A 235 4.21 -6.62 17.04
C PHE A 235 5.38 -6.40 18.00
N VAL A 236 5.72 -7.42 18.79
CA VAL A 236 6.80 -7.37 19.78
C VAL A 236 7.94 -8.29 19.40
N VAL A 237 9.17 -7.76 19.36
CA VAL A 237 10.38 -8.52 19.05
C VAL A 237 11.22 -8.71 20.32
N SER A 238 11.69 -9.93 20.54
CA SER A 238 12.50 -10.34 21.69
C SER A 238 13.79 -11.05 21.27
N ASN A 239 14.78 -11.06 22.16
CA ASN A 239 16.08 -11.74 22.02
C ASN A 239 16.94 -11.29 20.83
N VAL A 240 16.79 -10.04 20.37
CA VAL A 240 17.74 -9.43 19.42
C VAL A 240 19.10 -9.30 20.10
N PRO A 241 20.17 -9.95 19.59
CA PRO A 241 21.49 -9.89 20.20
C PRO A 241 22.12 -8.50 20.02
N PRO A 242 22.98 -8.06 20.96
CA PRO A 242 23.76 -6.85 20.77
C PRO A 242 24.83 -7.07 19.69
N GLY A 243 25.09 -6.04 18.88
CA GLY A 243 26.10 -6.08 17.83
C GLY A 243 25.51 -6.16 16.41
N PRO A 244 26.36 -6.36 15.38
CA PRO A 244 25.90 -6.41 14.01
C PRO A 244 25.00 -7.63 13.76
N PRO A 245 24.01 -7.52 12.85
CA PRO A 245 23.21 -8.66 12.43
C PRO A 245 24.10 -9.80 11.95
N LYS A 246 23.78 -11.03 12.36
CA LYS A 246 24.42 -12.22 11.81
C LYS A 246 23.68 -12.62 10.54
N ASP A 247 24.43 -12.93 9.50
CA ASP A 247 23.92 -13.61 8.31
C ASP A 247 23.55 -15.06 8.70
N ILE A 248 22.26 -15.35 8.65
CA ILE A 248 21.64 -16.58 9.17
C ILE A 248 20.46 -17.04 8.32
N TYR A 249 19.98 -16.22 7.39
CA TYR A 249 18.87 -16.58 6.54
C TYR A 249 19.45 -17.08 5.22
N LYS A 250 19.02 -18.27 4.81
CA LYS A 250 19.35 -18.77 3.48
C LYS A 250 18.42 -18.15 2.43
N PRO A 251 18.80 -18.19 1.14
CA PRO A 251 17.90 -17.87 0.05
C PRO A 251 16.61 -18.69 0.10
N GLU A 252 15.50 -18.08 -0.32
CA GLU A 252 14.21 -18.76 -0.44
C GLU A 252 14.20 -19.76 -1.60
N LYS A 253 13.25 -20.71 -1.59
CA LYS A 253 13.09 -21.66 -2.69
C LYS A 253 12.43 -21.01 -3.91
N ILE A 254 12.96 -21.31 -5.10
CA ILE A 254 12.31 -20.99 -6.38
C ILE A 254 11.07 -21.89 -6.58
N THR A 255 9.90 -21.28 -6.79
CA THR A 255 8.60 -21.97 -6.95
C THR A 255 8.01 -21.85 -8.36
N ASP A 256 8.55 -20.97 -9.20
CA ASP A 256 7.96 -20.58 -10.50
C ASP A 256 8.83 -20.92 -11.71
N LEU A 257 9.71 -21.93 -11.58
CA LEU A 257 10.58 -22.35 -12.67
C LEU A 257 9.77 -22.80 -13.90
N VAL A 258 9.99 -22.13 -15.03
CA VAL A 258 9.41 -22.46 -16.33
C VAL A 258 10.53 -22.84 -17.30
N ALA A 259 10.34 -23.96 -18.01
CA ALA A 259 11.19 -24.37 -19.11
C ALA A 259 10.44 -24.21 -20.44
N LYS A 260 11.08 -23.56 -21.41
CA LYS A 260 10.56 -23.43 -22.79
C LYS A 260 11.61 -23.90 -23.77
N ILE A 261 11.21 -24.76 -24.70
CA ILE A 261 12.07 -25.16 -25.81
C ILE A 261 12.03 -24.04 -26.85
N LYS A 262 13.21 -23.54 -27.22
CA LYS A 262 13.41 -22.63 -28.35
C LYS A 262 14.46 -23.23 -29.26
N GLU A 263 14.02 -23.68 -30.43
CA GLU A 263 14.87 -24.40 -31.40
C GLU A 263 15.53 -25.63 -30.73
N GLU A 264 16.85 -25.68 -30.66
CA GLU A 264 17.62 -26.75 -30.03
C GLU A 264 18.03 -26.43 -28.57
N THR A 265 17.51 -25.34 -28.00
CA THR A 265 17.84 -24.91 -26.63
C THR A 265 16.66 -25.00 -25.69
N ILE A 266 16.94 -25.28 -24.41
CA ILE A 266 15.97 -25.17 -23.32
C ILE A 266 16.24 -23.85 -22.61
N VAL A 267 15.31 -22.90 -22.70
CA VAL A 267 15.35 -21.64 -21.97
C VAL A 267 14.59 -21.81 -20.66
N LEU A 268 15.32 -21.69 -19.56
CA LEU A 268 14.78 -21.69 -18.22
C LEU A 268 14.50 -20.24 -17.76
N SER A 269 13.41 -20.02 -17.06
CA SER A 269 13.06 -18.71 -16.50
C SER A 269 12.37 -18.89 -15.15
N TRP A 270 12.75 -18.07 -14.17
CA TRP A 270 12.19 -18.08 -12.82
C TRP A 270 12.34 -16.69 -12.19
N THR A 271 11.64 -16.46 -11.08
CA THR A 271 11.83 -15.27 -10.26
C THR A 271 13.03 -15.46 -9.33
N ALA A 272 14.03 -14.58 -9.44
CA ALA A 272 15.20 -14.62 -8.57
C ALA A 272 14.79 -14.38 -7.11
N THR A 273 15.39 -15.15 -6.20
CA THR A 273 15.26 -14.98 -4.75
C THR A 273 16.37 -14.07 -4.22
N GLY A 274 16.26 -13.67 -2.97
CA GLY A 274 17.28 -12.89 -2.27
C GLY A 274 18.44 -13.74 -1.77
N ASP A 275 19.40 -13.07 -1.14
CA ASP A 275 20.46 -13.68 -0.33
C ASP A 275 19.86 -14.17 1.01
N ASP A 276 19.12 -13.28 1.67
CA ASP A 276 18.33 -13.56 2.86
C ASP A 276 16.85 -13.69 2.49
N LEU A 277 16.38 -14.93 2.27
CA LEU A 277 15.02 -15.22 1.80
C LEU A 277 14.69 -14.56 0.45
N ASP A 278 13.88 -13.49 0.47
CA ASP A 278 13.50 -12.68 -0.68
C ASP A 278 14.19 -11.29 -0.69
N GLN A 279 15.18 -11.08 0.19
CA GLN A 279 15.91 -9.84 0.34
C GLN A 279 17.37 -9.92 -0.12
N GLY A 280 17.85 -8.82 -0.71
CA GLY A 280 19.22 -8.73 -1.22
C GLY A 280 19.40 -9.33 -2.61
N ASN A 281 20.63 -9.31 -3.10
CA ASN A 281 20.99 -9.94 -4.37
C ASN A 281 21.77 -11.20 -4.04
N GLY A 282 21.28 -12.37 -4.45
CA GLY A 282 22.06 -13.60 -4.35
C GLY A 282 23.39 -13.45 -5.08
N LYS A 283 24.48 -13.84 -4.43
CA LYS A 283 25.82 -13.90 -5.03
C LYS A 283 26.08 -15.25 -5.69
#